data_AF-A0A378T869-F1
#
_entry.id   AF-A0A378T869-F1
#
_cell.length_a   1.000
_cell.length_b   1.000
_cell.length_c   1.000
_cell.angle_alpha   90.00
_cell.angle_beta   90.00
_cell.angle_gamma   90.00
#
_symmetry.space_group_name_H-M   'P 1'
#
loop_
_entity.id
_entity.type
_entity.pdbx_description
1 polymer ?
#
loop_
_entity_poly.entity_id
_entity_poly.type
_entity_poly.pdbx_seq_one_letter_code
_entity_poly.pdbx_strand_id
1 'polypeptide(L)'
;MPPEYAPSPPERLLPDTEPPHYPLAPELRSQLLSMVNLLQQADILQSGEVTDAAVIESAEYTDAFTEIDLPLTLVILGMLAEQRATPWARLAFFTDQVEVSHEDPVATVAELARISGHRDVPRQVRFELSGDALPGGIPDPPANAVLEFEFENRRHTIAFTFYAKYLPGGLIEQAVSILTPPDAVRRFFSAACSDHPVIAYAEPGSVAKVNAALGPEPVWVPV
;
A
#
# COMPACT_ATOMS: atom_id res chain seq x y z
N MET A 1 -39.00 -16.66 32.00
CA MET A 1 -39.17 -16.89 30.55
C MET A 1 -38.38 -15.82 29.83
N PRO A 2 -37.44 -16.17 28.93
CA PRO A 2 -36.77 -15.20 28.08
C PRO A 2 -37.75 -14.69 27.00
N PRO A 3 -37.59 -13.44 26.52
CA PRO A 3 -38.46 -12.89 25.48
C PRO A 3 -38.24 -13.61 24.15
N GLU A 4 -39.34 -13.89 23.44
CA GLU A 4 -39.35 -14.42 22.08
C GLU A 4 -38.56 -13.51 21.14
N TYR A 5 -37.58 -14.09 20.46
CA TYR A 5 -36.81 -13.43 19.41
C TYR A 5 -37.70 -13.32 18.17
N ALA A 6 -38.24 -12.13 17.91
CA ALA A 6 -38.91 -11.87 16.64
C ALA A 6 -37.86 -11.93 15.52
N PRO A 7 -38.12 -12.63 14.39
CA PRO A 7 -37.20 -12.66 13.28
C PRO A 7 -37.01 -11.25 12.73
N SER A 8 -35.75 -10.86 12.51
CA SER A 8 -35.41 -9.61 11.85
C SER A 8 -36.12 -9.53 10.50
N PRO A 9 -36.69 -8.37 10.12
CA PRO A 9 -37.28 -8.21 8.80
C PRO A 9 -36.21 -8.51 7.73
N PRO A 10 -36.60 -9.07 6.56
CA PRO A 10 -35.66 -9.34 5.50
C PRO A 10 -34.93 -8.05 5.13
N GLU A 11 -33.60 -8.10 5.07
CA GLU A 11 -32.78 -7.01 4.55
C GLU A 11 -33.35 -6.58 3.20
N ARG A 12 -33.76 -5.32 3.11
CA ARG A 12 -34.11 -4.73 1.82
C ARG A 12 -32.80 -4.70 1.04
N LEU A 13 -32.68 -5.59 0.05
CA LEU A 13 -31.70 -5.45 -1.02
C LEU A 13 -31.88 -4.03 -1.58
N LEU A 14 -30.90 -3.18 -1.35
CA LEU A 14 -30.84 -1.88 -2.00
C LEU A 14 -30.88 -2.15 -3.51
N PRO A 15 -31.62 -1.33 -4.29
CA PRO A 15 -31.64 -1.52 -5.74
C PRO A 15 -30.21 -1.44 -6.28
N ASP A 16 -29.88 -2.32 -7.23
CA ASP A 16 -28.66 -2.25 -8.06
C ASP A 16 -28.63 -0.86 -8.71
N THR A 17 -27.96 0.08 -8.03
CA THR A 17 -27.74 1.42 -8.53
C THR A 17 -26.44 1.36 -9.30
N GLU A 18 -26.47 1.81 -10.55
CA GLU A 18 -25.23 1.94 -11.33
C GLU A 18 -24.21 2.73 -10.50
N PRO A 19 -22.92 2.32 -10.49
CA PRO A 19 -21.89 3.03 -9.77
C PRO A 19 -21.92 4.51 -10.17
N PRO A 20 -21.87 5.44 -9.21
CA PRO A 20 -21.91 6.85 -9.54
C PRO A 20 -20.70 7.22 -10.42
N HIS A 21 -20.95 8.04 -11.45
CA HIS A 21 -19.94 8.53 -12.38
C HIS A 21 -19.82 10.06 -12.23
N TYR A 22 -18.59 10.53 -12.01
CA TYR A 22 -18.24 11.91 -11.73
C TYR A 22 -17.22 12.41 -12.78
N PRO A 23 -17.69 12.96 -13.92
CA PRO A 23 -16.78 13.41 -14.97
C PRO A 23 -15.76 14.45 -14.46
N LEU A 24 -14.47 14.20 -14.72
CA LEU A 24 -13.40 15.12 -14.34
C LEU A 24 -13.40 16.36 -15.26
N ALA A 25 -13.28 17.54 -14.66
CA ALA A 25 -12.99 18.77 -15.39
C ALA A 25 -11.66 18.66 -16.17
N PRO A 26 -11.50 19.31 -17.34
CA PRO A 26 -10.28 19.23 -18.16
C PRO A 26 -8.98 19.56 -17.42
N GLU A 27 -9.05 20.51 -16.49
CA GLU A 27 -7.93 20.95 -15.65
C GLU A 27 -7.50 19.84 -14.70
N LEU A 28 -8.47 19.18 -14.03
CA LEU A 28 -8.21 18.06 -13.13
C LEU A 28 -7.65 16.86 -13.89
N ARG A 29 -8.21 16.54 -15.07
CA ARG A 29 -7.63 15.50 -15.95
C ARG A 29 -6.16 15.79 -16.26
N SER A 30 -5.84 17.04 -16.60
CA SER A 30 -4.47 17.45 -16.91
C SER A 30 -3.55 17.35 -15.69
N GLN A 31 -4.04 17.69 -14.49
CA GLN A 31 -3.29 17.52 -13.24
C GLN A 31 -3.00 16.06 -12.93
N LEU A 32 -4.00 15.19 -13.03
CA LEU A 32 -3.88 13.75 -12.82
C LEU A 32 -2.84 13.13 -13.77
N LEU A 33 -2.97 13.40 -15.07
CA LEU A 33 -2.03 12.88 -16.06
C LEU A 33 -0.62 13.44 -15.88
N SER A 34 -0.48 14.70 -15.46
CA SER A 34 0.81 15.29 -15.12
C SER A 34 1.46 14.59 -13.92
N MET A 35 0.67 14.26 -12.90
CA MET A 35 1.15 13.52 -11.72
C MET A 35 1.56 12.09 -12.07
N VAL A 36 0.75 11.38 -12.84
CA VAL A 36 1.10 10.02 -13.34
C VAL A 36 2.38 10.05 -14.16
N ASN A 37 2.51 11.03 -15.07
CA ASN A 37 3.73 11.20 -15.85
C ASN A 37 4.95 11.54 -14.96
N LEU A 38 4.78 12.35 -13.91
CA LEU A 38 5.85 12.61 -12.94
C LEU A 38 6.31 11.32 -12.24
N LEU A 39 5.36 10.48 -11.80
CA LEU A 39 5.66 9.18 -11.19
C LEU A 39 6.34 8.21 -12.17
N GLN A 40 5.97 8.25 -13.45
CA GLN A 40 6.61 7.45 -14.51
C GLN A 40 8.03 7.94 -14.82
N GLN A 41 8.27 9.25 -14.88
CA GLN A 41 9.60 9.83 -15.08
C GLN A 41 10.55 9.50 -13.93
N ALA A 42 10.01 9.33 -12.73
CA ALA A 42 10.76 8.91 -11.56
C ALA A 42 10.92 7.40 -11.43
N ASP A 43 10.31 6.64 -12.34
CA ASP A 43 10.31 5.19 -12.39
C ASP A 43 9.76 4.53 -11.10
N ILE A 44 8.86 5.26 -10.42
CA ILE A 44 7.97 4.77 -9.36
C ILE A 44 6.85 3.95 -10.00
N LEU A 45 6.29 4.47 -11.10
CA LEU A 45 5.50 3.70 -12.05
C LEU A 45 6.35 3.39 -13.28
N GLN A 46 6.20 2.21 -13.86
CA GLN A 46 6.85 1.93 -15.14
C GLN A 46 6.16 2.70 -16.27
N SER A 47 6.94 3.11 -17.28
CA SER A 47 6.39 3.74 -18.47
C SER A 47 5.42 2.79 -19.18
N GLY A 48 4.19 3.24 -19.42
CA GLY A 48 3.13 2.45 -20.04
C GLY A 48 2.46 1.43 -19.11
N GLU A 49 2.80 1.40 -17.83
CA GLU A 49 2.21 0.48 -16.85
C GLU A 49 0.72 0.75 -16.58
N VAL A 50 0.32 2.01 -16.73
CA VAL A 50 -1.07 2.48 -16.68
C VAL A 50 -1.31 3.38 -17.89
N THR A 51 -2.49 3.26 -18.49
CA THR A 51 -2.93 4.12 -19.57
C THR A 51 -3.69 5.33 -19.03
N ASP A 52 -3.62 6.46 -19.73
CA ASP A 52 -4.40 7.66 -19.43
C ASP A 52 -5.90 7.38 -19.30
N ALA A 53 -6.46 6.52 -20.16
CA ALA A 53 -7.88 6.16 -20.12
C ALA A 53 -8.25 5.46 -18.80
N ALA A 54 -7.48 4.45 -18.40
CA ALA A 54 -7.72 3.71 -17.16
C ALA A 54 -7.62 4.59 -15.91
N VAL A 55 -6.64 5.51 -15.85
CA VAL A 55 -6.51 6.40 -14.67
C VAL A 55 -7.61 7.45 -14.61
N ILE A 56 -8.04 7.99 -15.76
CA ILE A 56 -9.19 8.90 -15.82
C ILE A 56 -10.47 8.16 -15.43
N GLU A 57 -10.72 7.00 -16.02
CA GLU A 57 -11.92 6.20 -15.73
C GLU A 57 -11.99 5.84 -14.24
N SER A 58 -10.89 5.34 -13.67
CA SER A 58 -10.85 5.06 -12.23
C SER A 58 -11.14 6.29 -11.39
N ALA A 59 -10.57 7.45 -11.74
CA ALA A 59 -10.84 8.69 -11.01
C ALA A 59 -12.32 9.08 -11.09
N GLU A 60 -12.93 9.02 -12.28
CA GLU A 60 -14.33 9.40 -12.48
C GLU A 60 -15.34 8.46 -11.78
N TYR A 61 -14.95 7.21 -11.51
CA TYR A 61 -15.76 6.27 -10.72
C TYR A 61 -15.39 6.25 -9.23
N THR A 62 -14.43 7.08 -8.80
CA THR A 62 -14.03 7.16 -7.38
C THR A 62 -14.82 8.23 -6.65
N ASP A 63 -14.70 9.51 -7.07
CA ASP A 63 -15.30 10.63 -6.35
C ASP A 63 -15.41 11.90 -7.23
N ALA A 64 -16.20 12.87 -6.77
CA ALA A 64 -16.28 14.20 -7.33
C ALA A 64 -15.15 15.10 -6.79
N PHE A 65 -13.95 14.98 -7.38
CA PHE A 65 -12.78 15.73 -6.95
C PHE A 65 -12.89 17.24 -7.21
N THR A 66 -12.43 18.05 -6.24
CA THR A 66 -12.25 19.50 -6.40
C THR A 66 -10.81 19.90 -6.70
N GLU A 67 -9.86 19.03 -6.38
CA GLU A 67 -8.43 19.18 -6.67
C GLU A 67 -7.80 17.80 -6.89
N ILE A 68 -6.65 17.74 -7.58
CA ILE A 68 -5.86 16.51 -7.71
C ILE A 68 -4.41 16.80 -7.33
N ASP A 69 -3.97 16.12 -6.27
CA ASP A 69 -2.61 16.14 -5.75
C ASP A 69 -2.03 14.72 -5.72
N LEU A 70 -0.83 14.56 -5.13
CA LEU A 70 -0.20 13.24 -5.04
C LEU A 70 -1.02 12.26 -4.18
N PRO A 71 -1.46 12.58 -2.95
CA PRO A 71 -2.34 11.72 -2.16
C PRO A 71 -3.54 11.19 -2.96
N LEU A 72 -4.31 12.07 -3.61
CA LEU A 72 -5.47 11.63 -4.40
C LEU A 72 -5.07 10.78 -5.60
N THR A 73 -3.95 11.11 -6.26
CA THR A 73 -3.41 10.27 -7.34
C THR A 73 -3.04 8.88 -6.83
N LEU A 74 -2.46 8.77 -5.63
CA LEU A 74 -2.14 7.48 -5.01
C LEU A 74 -3.41 6.69 -4.64
N VAL A 75 -4.47 7.35 -4.14
CA VAL A 75 -5.77 6.68 -3.93
C VAL A 75 -6.29 6.08 -5.24
N ILE A 76 -6.31 6.85 -6.32
CA ILE A 76 -6.78 6.39 -7.64
C ILE A 76 -5.94 5.20 -8.12
N LEU A 77 -4.61 5.27 -7.98
CA LEU A 77 -3.71 4.15 -8.33
C LEU A 77 -3.90 2.92 -7.43
N GLY A 78 -4.24 3.12 -6.16
CA GLY A 78 -4.58 2.05 -5.22
C GLY A 78 -5.86 1.32 -5.62
N MET A 79 -6.92 2.07 -5.96
CA MET A 79 -8.17 1.49 -6.47
C MET A 79 -7.96 0.74 -7.79
N LEU A 80 -7.13 1.29 -8.69
CA LEU A 80 -6.71 0.57 -9.89
C LEU A 80 -5.94 -0.70 -9.55
N ALA A 81 -5.12 -0.71 -8.50
CA ALA A 81 -4.36 -1.89 -8.07
C ALA A 81 -5.28 -3.09 -7.84
N GLU A 82 -6.42 -2.88 -7.19
CA GLU A 82 -7.42 -3.92 -6.87
C GLU A 82 -8.10 -4.50 -8.12
N GLN A 83 -8.19 -3.71 -9.20
CA GLN A 83 -8.84 -4.10 -10.45
C GLN A 83 -7.88 -4.75 -11.45
N ARG A 84 -6.57 -4.60 -11.25
CA ARG A 84 -5.55 -5.06 -12.18
C ARG A 84 -5.29 -6.55 -12.04
N ALA A 85 -5.12 -7.22 -13.19
CA ALA A 85 -4.64 -8.60 -13.24
C ALA A 85 -3.15 -8.73 -12.88
N THR A 86 -2.38 -7.65 -13.02
CA THR A 86 -0.95 -7.63 -12.73
C THR A 86 -0.65 -6.50 -11.74
N PRO A 87 -0.03 -6.82 -10.58
CA PRO A 87 0.38 -5.82 -9.60
C PRO A 87 1.33 -4.78 -10.20
N TRP A 88 1.42 -3.62 -9.57
CA TRP A 88 2.38 -2.59 -9.95
C TRP A 88 3.81 -3.08 -9.76
N ALA A 89 4.68 -2.87 -10.73
CA ALA A 89 6.02 -3.43 -10.79
C ALA A 89 6.90 -2.94 -9.65
N ARG A 90 6.74 -1.69 -9.20
CA ARG A 90 7.60 -1.05 -8.19
C ARG A 90 6.84 -0.26 -7.13
N LEU A 91 5.53 -0.46 -7.05
CA LEU A 91 4.63 0.24 -6.14
C LEU A 91 3.79 -0.81 -5.40
N ALA A 92 3.57 -0.62 -4.11
CA ALA A 92 2.72 -1.48 -3.30
C ALA A 92 1.85 -0.62 -2.37
N PHE A 93 0.63 -1.07 -2.15
CA PHE A 93 -0.35 -0.45 -1.26
C PHE A 93 -0.60 -1.41 -0.12
N PHE A 94 -0.39 -0.94 1.11
CA PHE A 94 -0.67 -1.72 2.31
C PHE A 94 -1.85 -1.11 3.05
N THR A 95 -2.75 -1.93 3.55
CA THR A 95 -3.94 -1.44 4.27
C THR A 95 -3.65 -1.35 5.76
N ASP A 96 -3.79 -0.15 6.33
CA ASP A 96 -3.44 0.12 7.73
C ASP A 96 -4.65 0.14 8.67
N GLN A 97 -5.87 -0.18 8.21
CA GLN A 97 -7.08 -0.10 9.05
C GLN A 97 -7.92 -1.39 9.01
N VAL A 98 -7.29 -2.53 8.75
CA VAL A 98 -7.96 -3.83 8.68
C VAL A 98 -7.51 -4.76 9.79
N GLU A 99 -8.33 -5.77 10.08
CA GLU A 99 -7.91 -6.90 10.90
C GLU A 99 -6.81 -7.65 10.15
N VAL A 100 -5.67 -7.81 10.80
CA VAL A 100 -4.50 -8.46 10.21
C VAL A 100 -4.54 -9.95 10.56
N SER A 101 -4.49 -10.79 9.53
CA SER A 101 -4.38 -12.23 9.67
C SER A 101 -2.94 -12.66 10.00
N HIS A 102 -2.74 -13.90 10.47
CA HIS A 102 -1.39 -14.42 10.69
C HIS A 102 -0.59 -14.65 9.38
N GLU A 103 -1.23 -14.62 8.21
CA GLU A 103 -0.58 -14.78 6.90
C GLU A 103 -0.11 -13.44 6.32
N ASP A 104 -0.69 -12.34 6.77
CA ASP A 104 -0.42 -11.00 6.26
C ASP A 104 1.04 -10.54 6.49
N PRO A 105 1.73 -10.91 7.59
CA PRO A 105 3.13 -10.55 7.75
C PRO A 105 4.05 -11.13 6.68
N VAL A 106 3.88 -12.41 6.31
CA VAL A 106 4.70 -12.99 5.22
C VAL A 106 4.29 -12.44 3.86
N ALA A 107 3.00 -12.18 3.64
CA ALA A 107 2.52 -11.53 2.42
C ALA A 107 3.12 -10.13 2.25
N THR A 108 3.26 -9.36 3.34
CA THR A 108 3.92 -8.05 3.35
C THR A 108 5.38 -8.16 2.90
N VAL A 109 6.14 -9.10 3.47
CA VAL A 109 7.54 -9.33 3.07
C VAL A 109 7.63 -9.80 1.60
N ALA A 110 6.72 -10.66 1.17
CA ALA A 110 6.66 -11.13 -0.21
C ALA A 110 6.38 -10.00 -1.21
N GLU A 111 5.48 -9.08 -0.87
CA GLU A 111 5.16 -7.93 -1.71
C GLU A 111 6.34 -6.96 -1.81
N LEU A 112 7.04 -6.71 -0.70
CA LEU A 112 8.28 -5.92 -0.71
C LEU A 112 9.37 -6.57 -1.55
N ALA A 113 9.53 -7.90 -1.47
CA ALA A 113 10.47 -8.65 -2.30
C ALA A 113 10.10 -8.54 -3.79
N ARG A 114 8.80 -8.62 -4.11
CA ARG A 114 8.29 -8.48 -5.48
C ARG A 114 8.61 -7.11 -6.08
N ILE A 115 8.28 -6.01 -5.39
CA ILE A 115 8.52 -4.65 -5.92
C ILE A 115 10.01 -4.30 -6.01
N SER A 116 10.87 -4.98 -5.25
CA SER A 116 12.32 -4.85 -5.35
C SER A 116 12.95 -5.71 -6.44
N GLY A 117 12.15 -6.50 -7.17
CA GLY A 117 12.59 -7.28 -8.33
C GLY A 117 13.18 -8.64 -7.98
N HIS A 118 13.05 -9.08 -6.73
CA HIS A 118 13.45 -10.43 -6.32
C HIS A 118 12.51 -11.46 -6.91
N ARG A 119 13.08 -12.59 -7.36
CA ARG A 119 12.31 -13.69 -7.98
C ARG A 119 11.91 -14.76 -6.97
N ASP A 120 12.69 -14.90 -5.91
CA ASP A 120 12.40 -15.83 -4.84
C ASP A 120 11.28 -15.26 -3.98
N VAL A 121 10.25 -16.06 -3.72
CA VAL A 121 9.15 -15.68 -2.83
C VAL A 121 9.54 -16.08 -1.41
N PRO A 122 9.52 -15.14 -0.44
CA PRO A 122 9.72 -15.45 0.97
C PRO A 122 8.78 -16.58 1.43
N ARG A 123 9.36 -17.63 2.01
CA ARG A 123 8.60 -18.77 2.53
C ARG A 123 8.53 -18.68 4.04
N GLN A 124 7.33 -18.54 4.60
CA GLN A 124 7.16 -18.59 6.04
C GLN A 124 7.65 -19.92 6.60
N VAL A 125 8.48 -19.83 7.63
CA VAL A 125 8.95 -20.98 8.41
C VAL A 125 8.22 -21.03 9.74
N ARG A 126 8.05 -19.89 10.41
CA ARG A 126 7.38 -19.77 11.70
C ARG A 126 6.79 -18.39 11.88
N PHE A 127 5.63 -18.33 12.52
CA PHE A 127 5.07 -17.12 13.11
C PHE A 127 4.77 -17.42 14.57
N GLU A 128 5.17 -16.52 15.47
CA GLU A 128 4.91 -16.64 16.91
C GLU A 128 4.44 -15.32 17.47
N LEU A 129 3.35 -15.36 18.23
CA LEU A 129 2.80 -14.22 18.96
C LEU A 129 3.00 -14.45 20.47
N SER A 130 3.67 -13.52 21.11
CA SER A 130 3.91 -13.47 22.55
C SER A 130 2.80 -12.69 23.23
N GLY A 131 1.70 -13.38 23.56
CA GLY A 131 0.53 -12.80 24.22
C GLY A 131 -0.57 -12.40 23.25
N ASP A 132 -1.38 -11.42 23.62
CA ASP A 132 -2.49 -10.94 22.79
C ASP A 132 -2.02 -9.88 21.78
N ALA A 133 -2.77 -9.75 20.70
CA ALA A 133 -2.60 -8.65 19.75
C ALA A 133 -2.88 -7.31 20.46
N LEU A 134 -2.03 -6.31 20.20
CA LEU A 134 -2.18 -5.01 20.87
C LEU A 134 -3.31 -4.19 20.24
N PRO A 135 -4.03 -3.36 21.00
CA PRO A 135 -4.86 -2.33 20.39
C PRO A 135 -3.95 -1.31 19.69
N GLY A 136 -4.38 -0.77 18.56
CA GLY A 136 -3.60 0.27 17.89
C GLY A 136 -3.66 1.61 18.61
N GLY A 137 -2.82 2.55 18.15
CA GLY A 137 -2.67 3.87 18.75
C GLY A 137 -1.85 3.89 20.04
N ILE A 138 -1.23 2.76 20.42
CA ILE A 138 -0.20 2.75 21.46
C ILE A 138 1.08 3.36 20.86
N PRO A 139 1.67 4.41 21.45
CA PRO A 139 2.96 4.93 21.04
C PRO A 139 4.08 3.93 21.35
N ASP A 140 4.97 3.68 20.39
CA ASP A 140 6.17 2.84 20.50
C ASP A 140 5.98 1.52 21.29
N PRO A 141 5.02 0.67 20.87
CA PRO A 141 4.76 -0.59 21.54
C PRO A 141 5.93 -1.55 21.35
N PRO A 142 6.24 -2.39 22.37
CA PRO A 142 7.26 -3.42 22.22
C PRO A 142 6.81 -4.46 21.18
N ALA A 143 7.79 -5.05 20.48
CA ALA A 143 7.53 -6.20 19.63
C ALA A 143 6.91 -7.34 20.45
N ASN A 144 5.74 -7.82 20.01
CA ASN A 144 5.03 -8.96 20.58
C ASN A 144 4.92 -10.12 19.57
N ALA A 145 5.44 -10.00 18.36
CA ALA A 145 5.43 -11.06 17.36
C ALA A 145 6.79 -11.28 16.71
N VAL A 146 7.01 -12.49 16.22
CA VAL A 146 8.20 -12.88 15.47
C VAL A 146 7.80 -13.63 14.21
N LEU A 147 8.33 -13.19 13.08
CA LEU A 147 8.22 -13.87 11.79
C LEU A 147 9.59 -14.44 11.42
N GLU A 148 9.66 -15.75 11.21
CA GLU A 148 10.80 -16.41 10.60
C GLU A 148 10.44 -16.88 9.20
N PHE A 149 11.28 -16.56 8.23
CA PHE A 149 11.07 -16.91 6.83
C PHE A 149 12.38 -17.27 6.15
N GLU A 150 12.28 -18.04 5.07
CA GLU A 150 13.37 -18.31 4.16
C GLU A 150 13.29 -17.39 2.95
N PHE A 151 14.41 -16.77 2.59
CA PHE A 151 14.54 -15.92 1.42
C PHE A 151 15.98 -16.01 0.89
N GLU A 152 16.15 -16.18 -0.42
CA GLU A 152 17.45 -16.40 -1.08
C GLU A 152 18.31 -17.49 -0.41
N ASN A 153 17.69 -18.62 -0.05
CA ASN A 153 18.32 -19.75 0.65
C ASN A 153 18.92 -19.40 2.04
N ARG A 154 18.47 -18.31 2.66
CA ARG A 154 18.85 -17.92 4.02
C ARG A 154 17.60 -17.79 4.88
N ARG A 155 17.75 -18.12 6.17
CA ARG A 155 16.70 -17.92 7.16
C ARG A 155 16.87 -16.55 7.79
N HIS A 156 15.77 -15.81 7.85
CA HIS A 156 15.68 -14.47 8.43
C HIS A 156 14.64 -14.47 9.53
N THR A 157 14.80 -13.54 10.47
CA THR A 157 13.90 -13.35 11.61
C THR A 157 13.64 -11.87 11.78
N ILE A 158 12.36 -11.49 11.86
CA ILE A 158 11.90 -10.13 12.13
C ILE A 158 11.07 -10.18 13.40
N ALA A 159 11.40 -9.31 14.36
CA ALA A 159 10.60 -9.10 15.57
C ALA A 159 9.80 -7.81 15.40
N PHE A 160 8.48 -7.85 15.53
CA PHE A 160 7.62 -6.74 15.17
C PHE A 160 6.42 -6.64 16.10
N THR A 161 5.67 -5.54 15.99
CA THR A 161 4.45 -5.35 16.76
C THR A 161 3.24 -5.77 15.94
N PHE A 162 2.51 -6.76 16.44
CA PHE A 162 1.25 -7.25 15.90
C PHE A 162 0.09 -6.60 16.65
N TYR A 163 -0.78 -5.92 15.90
CA TYR A 163 -1.98 -5.27 16.40
C TYR A 163 -3.23 -6.06 16.01
N ALA A 164 -4.33 -5.89 16.75
CA ALA A 164 -5.61 -6.54 16.45
C ALA A 164 -6.28 -5.99 15.18
N LYS A 165 -6.02 -4.72 14.91
CA LYS A 165 -6.36 -3.93 13.73
C LYS A 165 -5.09 -3.12 13.42
N TYR A 166 -4.83 -2.64 12.22
CA TYR A 166 -3.61 -1.90 11.82
C TYR A 166 -2.44 -2.75 11.33
N LEU A 167 -1.67 -2.18 10.41
CA LEU A 167 -0.49 -2.82 9.82
C LEU A 167 0.55 -3.11 10.91
N PRO A 168 1.26 -4.26 10.86
CA PRO A 168 2.23 -4.57 11.89
C PRO A 168 3.39 -3.57 11.96
N GLY A 169 3.64 -3.03 13.15
CA GLY A 169 4.65 -2.00 13.38
C GLY A 169 6.07 -2.57 13.32
N GLY A 170 6.96 -1.88 12.59
CA GLY A 170 8.37 -2.27 12.46
C GLY A 170 8.63 -3.41 11.47
N LEU A 171 7.59 -3.99 10.87
CA LEU A 171 7.70 -5.11 9.94
C LEU A 171 8.31 -4.66 8.60
N ILE A 172 7.78 -3.57 8.01
CA ILE A 172 8.23 -3.06 6.72
C ILE A 172 9.69 -2.59 6.83
N GLU A 173 10.02 -1.82 7.86
CA GLU A 173 11.36 -1.24 8.07
C GLU A 173 12.43 -2.34 8.17
N GLN A 174 12.14 -3.39 8.94
CA GLN A 174 13.06 -4.54 9.06
C GLN A 174 13.12 -5.36 7.77
N ALA A 175 11.99 -5.60 7.11
CA ALA A 175 11.97 -6.34 5.84
C ALA A 175 12.78 -5.60 4.76
N VAL A 176 12.63 -4.28 4.64
CA VAL A 176 13.39 -3.44 3.71
C VAL A 176 14.89 -3.58 3.92
N SER A 177 15.36 -3.65 5.16
CA SER A 177 16.79 -3.83 5.48
C SER A 177 17.35 -5.18 5.02
N ILE A 178 16.51 -6.22 4.99
CA ILE A 178 16.87 -7.56 4.50
C ILE A 178 16.87 -7.60 2.97
N LEU A 179 15.89 -6.94 2.36
CA LEU A 179 15.64 -6.98 0.91
C LEU A 179 16.54 -6.02 0.11
N THR A 180 17.22 -5.10 0.77
CA THR A 180 18.04 -4.07 0.13
C THR A 180 19.53 -4.25 0.45
N PRO A 181 20.31 -4.81 -0.49
CA PRO A 181 21.77 -4.82 -0.37
C PRO A 181 22.34 -3.40 -0.21
N PRO A 182 23.46 -3.21 0.53
CA PRO A 182 24.07 -1.89 0.71
C PRO A 182 24.44 -1.18 -0.60
N ASP A 183 24.78 -1.94 -1.63
CA ASP A 183 25.19 -1.48 -2.97
C ASP A 183 24.03 -1.39 -3.97
N ALA A 184 22.79 -1.67 -3.56
CA ALA A 184 21.65 -1.55 -4.46
C ALA A 184 21.51 -0.12 -4.99
N VAL A 185 21.10 0.04 -6.24
CA VAL A 185 20.93 1.36 -6.88
C VAL A 185 19.61 2.02 -6.43
N ARG A 186 18.64 1.21 -6.01
CA ARG A 186 17.31 1.63 -5.56
C ARG A 186 17.12 1.43 -4.07
N ARG A 187 16.18 2.17 -3.50
CA ARG A 187 15.78 2.13 -2.11
C ARG A 187 14.25 2.12 -2.02
N PHE A 188 13.75 1.71 -0.86
CA PHE A 188 12.34 1.79 -0.54
C PHE A 188 12.01 3.19 -0.01
N PHE A 189 10.87 3.72 -0.46
CA PHE A 189 10.33 4.99 -0.03
C PHE A 189 8.87 4.81 0.33
N SER A 190 8.44 5.43 1.43
CA SER A 190 7.05 5.48 1.85
C SER A 190 6.45 6.84 1.52
N ALA A 191 5.21 6.84 1.05
CA ALA A 191 4.33 8.00 1.08
C ALA A 191 3.10 7.64 1.90
N ALA A 192 2.72 8.53 2.81
CA ALA A 192 1.46 8.40 3.54
C ALA A 192 0.31 8.86 2.64
N CYS A 193 -0.70 8.01 2.46
CA CYS A 193 -1.90 8.33 1.71
C CYS A 193 -3.12 7.85 2.50
N SER A 194 -3.82 8.77 3.16
CA SER A 194 -4.96 8.45 4.02
C SER A 194 -4.63 7.32 5.01
N ASP A 195 -5.35 6.19 4.91
CA ASP A 195 -5.24 4.99 5.75
C ASP A 195 -4.33 3.89 5.15
N HIS A 196 -3.49 4.23 4.16
CA HIS A 196 -2.66 3.27 3.44
C HIS A 196 -1.21 3.79 3.29
N PRO A 197 -0.22 3.13 3.91
CA PRO A 197 1.16 3.34 3.52
C PRO A 197 1.38 2.82 2.09
N VAL A 198 1.92 3.69 1.25
CA VAL A 198 2.29 3.39 -0.13
C VAL A 198 3.79 3.27 -0.21
N ILE A 199 4.29 2.11 -0.62
CA ILE A 199 5.73 1.84 -0.71
C ILE A 199 6.17 1.75 -2.16
N ALA A 200 7.20 2.51 -2.52
CA ALA A 200 7.83 2.50 -3.83
C ALA A 200 9.29 2.01 -3.75
N TYR A 201 9.76 1.31 -4.79
CA TYR A 201 11.16 0.93 -4.94
C TYR A 201 11.83 1.68 -6.10
N ALA A 202 12.54 2.75 -5.78
CA ALA A 202 13.00 3.74 -6.75
C ALA A 202 14.43 4.22 -6.50
N GLU A 203 15.01 4.89 -7.48
CA GLU A 203 16.33 5.52 -7.33
C GLU A 203 16.22 6.79 -6.49
N PRO A 204 17.07 6.99 -5.47
CA PRO A 204 16.96 8.16 -4.59
C PRO A 204 17.00 9.50 -5.33
N GLY A 205 17.80 9.60 -6.39
CA GLY A 205 17.88 10.81 -7.22
C GLY A 205 16.60 11.11 -8.01
N SER A 206 15.82 10.09 -8.37
CA SER A 206 14.53 10.23 -9.02
C SER A 206 13.45 10.68 -8.03
N VAL A 207 13.42 10.07 -6.85
CA VAL A 207 12.49 10.46 -5.77
C VAL A 207 12.74 11.90 -5.33
N ALA A 208 14.00 12.33 -5.22
CA ALA A 208 14.33 13.71 -4.91
C ALA A 208 13.76 14.72 -5.93
N LYS A 209 13.72 14.36 -7.22
CA LYS A 209 13.11 15.21 -8.27
C LYS A 209 11.59 15.27 -8.14
N VAL A 210 10.95 14.16 -7.80
CA VAL A 210 9.50 14.12 -7.55
C VAL A 210 9.16 15.01 -6.37
N ASN A 211 9.81 14.82 -5.22
CA ASN A 211 9.58 15.64 -4.04
C ASN A 211 9.79 17.14 -4.33
N ALA A 212 10.85 17.50 -5.07
CA ALA A 212 11.10 18.88 -5.47
C ALA A 212 10.01 19.47 -6.40
N ALA A 213 9.34 18.63 -7.20
CA ALA A 213 8.24 19.06 -8.06
C ALA A 213 6.90 19.19 -7.31
N LEU A 214 6.72 18.45 -6.22
CA LEU A 214 5.48 18.42 -5.44
C LEU A 214 5.36 19.57 -4.44
N GLY A 215 6.48 20.09 -3.93
CA GLY A 215 6.45 21.21 -2.99
C GLY A 215 7.62 21.23 -2.01
N PRO A 216 7.52 22.04 -0.95
CA PRO A 216 8.61 22.25 0.00
C PRO A 216 8.82 21.08 0.98
N GLU A 217 7.79 20.28 1.24
CA GLU A 217 7.87 19.12 2.14
C GLU A 217 7.99 17.83 1.33
N PRO A 218 8.93 16.92 1.67
CA PRO A 218 9.06 15.65 0.98
C PRO A 218 7.84 14.77 1.27
N VAL A 219 7.17 14.30 0.22
CA VAL A 219 6.03 13.40 0.36
C VAL A 219 6.50 11.94 0.38
N TRP A 220 7.52 11.62 -0.41
CA TRP A 220 8.19 10.32 -0.38
C TRP A 220 9.40 10.36 0.55
N VAL A 221 9.36 9.61 1.64
CA VAL A 221 10.44 9.53 2.63
C VAL A 221 11.11 8.16 2.56
N PRO A 222 12.44 8.05 2.80
CA PRO A 222 13.08 6.74 2.96
C PRO A 222 12.39 5.94 4.06
N VAL A 223 12.20 4.64 3.80
CA VAL A 223 11.80 3.65 4.82
C VAL A 223 12.99 3.29 5.69
#